data_AF-A0AAU9G1Z2-F1
#
_entry.id   AF-A0AAU9G1Z2-F1
#
_cell.length_a   1.000
_cell.length_b   1.000
_cell.length_c   1.000
_cell.angle_alpha   90.00
_cell.angle_beta   90.00
_cell.angle_gamma   90.00
#
_symmetry.space_group_name_H-M   'P 1'
#
loop_
_entity.id
_entity.type
_entity.pdbx_description
1 polymer ?
#
loop_
_entity_poly.entity_id
_entity_poly.type
_entity_poly.pdbx_seq_one_letter_code
_entity_poly.pdbx_strand_id
1 'polypeptide(L)'
;MSNQRGVIRRAEDNRVVTIGLNSAEHSFIKHMVNSIKKRSIVTAASVQAHFLVKNTFAARPDIPNIMVSLKCPVNERKIKVPCRGLDCTHFLCFDAEAYLLKSMCENRWTCPLCHKRTVFEDLFIDGYFQHVLEMLKQFDFEIKVHRDGAWSLPNREYDKISYLCNSNISKLSHIR
;
A
#
# COMPACT_ATOMS: atom_id res chain seq x y z
N MET A 1 -23.01 1.48 15.46
CA MET A 1 -21.68 2.12 15.23
C MET A 1 -20.62 1.08 15.55
N SER A 2 -19.97 0.52 14.53
CA SER A 2 -19.10 -0.66 14.66
C SER A 2 -17.72 -0.29 15.19
N ASN A 3 -17.38 -0.75 16.41
CA ASN A 3 -16.01 -0.71 16.92
C ASN A 3 -15.10 -1.55 16.01
N GLN A 4 -14.22 -0.91 15.24
CA GLN A 4 -13.20 -1.64 14.50
C GLN A 4 -12.10 -2.06 15.47
N ARG A 5 -12.11 -3.35 15.84
CA ARG A 5 -11.05 -3.96 16.65
C ARG A 5 -9.84 -4.24 15.75
N GLY A 6 -8.75 -3.52 15.99
CA GLY A 6 -7.41 -3.89 15.50
C GLY A 6 -6.78 -4.79 16.55
N VAL A 7 -6.34 -5.99 16.16
CA VAL A 7 -5.58 -6.89 17.04
C VAL A 7 -4.12 -6.73 16.65
N ILE A 8 -3.30 -6.19 17.56
CA ILE A 8 -1.84 -6.17 17.41
C ILE A 8 -1.28 -7.15 18.42
N ARG A 9 -0.54 -8.16 17.95
CA ARG A 9 0.13 -9.14 18.81
C ARG A 9 1.50 -8.57 19.22
N ARG A 10 1.75 -8.39 20.52
CA ARG A 10 3.12 -8.24 21.03
C ARG A 10 3.78 -9.62 21.04
N ALA A 11 5.02 -9.70 20.58
CA ALA A 11 5.72 -10.96 20.34
C ALA A 11 6.25 -11.65 21.61
N GLU A 12 6.17 -11.01 22.77
CA GLU A 12 6.94 -11.45 23.96
C GLU A 12 6.09 -12.00 25.10
N ASP A 13 4.78 -11.83 25.06
CA ASP A 13 3.87 -12.43 26.04
C ASP A 13 2.65 -12.95 25.31
N ASN A 14 2.27 -14.22 25.53
CA ASN A 14 1.12 -14.89 24.92
C ASN A 14 -0.25 -14.27 25.34
N ARG A 15 -0.25 -13.00 25.80
CA ARG A 15 -1.40 -12.17 26.14
C ARG A 15 -1.83 -11.37 24.91
N VAL A 16 -3.01 -11.69 24.39
CA VAL A 16 -3.68 -10.88 23.37
C VAL A 16 -4.15 -9.58 24.03
N VAL A 17 -3.35 -8.52 23.95
CA VAL A 17 -3.80 -7.18 24.33
C VAL A 17 -4.66 -6.64 23.20
N THR A 18 -5.98 -6.62 23.41
CA THR A 18 -6.90 -5.95 22.48
C THR A 18 -6.85 -4.46 22.80
N ILE A 19 -6.15 -3.69 21.97
CA ILE A 19 -6.19 -2.23 22.06
C ILE A 19 -7.44 -1.79 21.30
N GLY A 20 -8.51 -1.55 22.06
CA GLY A 20 -9.71 -0.93 21.52
C GLY A 20 -9.40 0.54 21.27
N LEU A 21 -9.44 0.96 19.99
CA LEU A 21 -9.40 2.39 19.67
C LEU A 21 -10.72 3.00 20.12
N ASN A 22 -10.66 4.05 20.92
CA ASN A 22 -11.84 4.85 21.19
C ASN A 22 -12.19 5.71 19.96
N SER A 23 -13.40 6.27 19.94
CA SER A 23 -13.89 7.07 18.81
C SER A 23 -13.01 8.29 18.52
N ALA A 24 -12.38 8.89 19.53
CA ALA A 24 -11.52 10.05 19.37
C ALA A 24 -10.17 9.69 18.73
N GLU A 25 -9.55 8.58 19.14
CA GLU A 25 -8.30 8.06 18.56
C GLU A 25 -8.47 7.71 17.09
N HIS A 26 -9.60 7.07 16.74
CA HIS A 26 -9.93 6.77 15.35
C HIS A 26 -10.16 8.05 14.52
N SER A 27 -10.75 9.10 15.11
CA SER A 27 -10.88 10.41 14.45
C SER A 27 -9.52 11.06 14.21
N PHE A 28 -8.61 11.00 15.20
CA PHE A 28 -7.27 11.56 15.11
C PHE A 28 -6.42 10.89 14.01
N ILE A 29 -6.41 9.56 13.97
CA ILE A 29 -5.73 8.79 12.92
C ILE A 29 -6.23 9.17 11.53
N LYS A 30 -7.55 9.24 11.36
CA LYS A 30 -8.14 9.67 10.08
C LYS A 30 -7.71 11.06 9.69
N HIS A 31 -7.63 11.98 10.66
CA HIS A 31 -7.12 13.32 10.42
C HIS A 31 -5.66 13.29 9.94
N MET A 32 -4.79 12.51 10.59
CA MET A 32 -3.39 12.34 10.17
C MET A 32 -3.27 11.79 8.75
N VAL A 33 -4.04 10.73 8.42
CA VAL A 33 -4.06 10.17 7.05
C VAL A 33 -4.50 11.21 6.03
N ASN A 34 -5.52 12.01 6.34
CA ASN A 34 -5.97 13.09 5.47
C ASN A 34 -4.90 14.18 5.30
N SER A 35 -4.14 14.49 6.34
CA SER A 35 -3.01 15.42 6.26
C SER A 35 -1.91 14.90 5.34
N ILE A 36 -1.58 13.60 5.37
CA ILE A 36 -0.61 13.00 4.42
C ILE A 36 -1.13 13.14 2.98
N LYS A 37 -2.40 12.78 2.73
CA LYS A 37 -3.02 12.89 1.40
C LYS A 37 -2.97 14.31 0.83
N LYS A 38 -3.11 15.33 1.68
CA LYS A 38 -3.04 16.74 1.26
C LYS A 38 -1.60 17.24 1.10
N ARG A 39 -0.65 16.67 1.84
CA ARG A 39 0.73 17.14 1.92
C ARG A 39 1.65 16.53 0.87
N SER A 40 1.56 15.22 0.65
CA SER A 40 2.56 14.51 -0.16
C SER A 40 1.98 13.28 -0.86
N ILE A 41 1.93 13.37 -2.19
CA ILE A 41 1.59 12.28 -3.10
C ILE A 41 2.71 12.19 -4.14
N VAL A 42 3.30 11.02 -4.29
CA VAL A 42 4.25 10.75 -5.38
C VAL A 42 3.48 10.13 -6.53
N THR A 43 3.54 10.75 -7.72
CA THR A 43 2.74 10.34 -8.87
C THR A 43 3.05 8.90 -9.32
N ALA A 44 2.08 8.24 -9.98
CA ALA A 44 2.30 6.91 -10.54
C ALA A 44 3.52 6.84 -11.47
N ALA A 45 3.74 7.88 -12.29
CA ALA A 45 4.91 7.99 -13.16
C ALA A 45 6.23 7.98 -12.37
N SER A 46 6.31 8.81 -11.32
CA SER A 46 7.49 8.88 -10.45
C SER A 46 7.72 7.56 -9.72
N VAL A 47 6.65 6.92 -9.23
CA VAL A 47 6.75 5.63 -8.53
C VAL A 47 7.30 4.55 -9.47
N GLN A 48 6.75 4.43 -10.67
CA GLN A 48 7.20 3.44 -11.64
C GLN A 48 8.66 3.65 -12.04
N ALA A 49 9.03 4.88 -12.38
CA ALA A 49 10.39 5.18 -12.80
C ALA A 49 11.42 4.86 -11.70
N HIS A 50 11.14 5.23 -10.45
CA HIS A 50 12.10 5.10 -9.36
C HIS A 50 12.04 3.74 -8.67
N PHE A 51 10.88 3.31 -8.20
CA PHE A 51 10.76 2.12 -7.34
C PHE A 51 10.62 0.83 -8.13
N LEU A 52 10.05 0.88 -9.33
CA LEU A 52 9.83 -0.32 -10.14
C LEU A 52 10.98 -0.55 -11.13
N VAL A 53 11.24 0.40 -12.02
CA VAL A 53 12.23 0.24 -13.09
C VAL A 53 13.66 0.27 -12.53
N LYS A 54 14.03 1.35 -11.83
CA LYS A 54 15.42 1.54 -11.35
C LYS A 54 15.82 0.64 -10.19
N ASN A 55 14.87 0.20 -9.37
CA ASN A 55 15.18 -0.63 -8.20
C ASN A 55 14.81 -2.09 -8.45
N THR A 56 13.54 -2.40 -8.71
CA THR A 56 13.09 -3.80 -8.80
C THR A 56 13.57 -4.53 -10.05
N PHE A 57 13.29 -4.00 -11.25
CA PHE A 57 13.63 -4.70 -12.50
C PHE A 57 15.08 -4.52 -12.91
N ALA A 58 15.75 -3.43 -12.54
CA ALA A 58 17.19 -3.29 -12.74
C ALA A 58 17.98 -4.36 -11.97
N ALA A 59 17.53 -4.73 -10.76
CA ALA A 59 18.15 -5.78 -9.97
C ALA A 59 17.82 -7.20 -10.47
N ARG A 60 16.81 -7.36 -11.34
CA ARG A 60 16.33 -8.64 -11.88
C ARG A 60 16.07 -8.53 -13.39
N PRO A 61 17.14 -8.40 -14.21
CA PRO A 61 17.00 -8.18 -15.64
C PRO A 61 16.46 -9.39 -16.41
N ASP A 62 16.45 -10.57 -15.81
CA ASP A 62 15.97 -11.84 -16.36
C ASP A 62 14.46 -12.04 -16.27
N ILE A 63 13.78 -11.36 -15.33
CA ILE A 63 12.35 -11.57 -15.12
C ILE A 63 11.49 -10.56 -15.90
N PRO A 64 10.43 -11.02 -16.59
CA PRO A 64 9.55 -10.13 -17.36
C PRO A 64 8.48 -9.45 -16.51
N ASN A 65 8.11 -10.06 -15.38
CA ASN A 65 7.10 -9.59 -14.45
C ASN A 65 7.35 -10.11 -13.03
N ILE A 66 6.63 -9.54 -12.07
CA ILE A 66 6.63 -9.92 -10.65
C ILE A 66 5.20 -10.05 -10.13
N MET A 67 4.99 -11.00 -9.21
CA MET A 67 3.75 -11.10 -8.44
C MET A 67 3.85 -10.20 -7.21
N VAL A 68 2.80 -9.39 -6.98
CA VAL A 68 2.79 -8.34 -5.95
C VAL A 68 1.53 -8.47 -5.11
N SER A 69 1.74 -8.75 -3.83
CA SER A 69 0.67 -8.74 -2.83
C SER A 69 0.23 -7.31 -2.50
N LEU A 70 -1.08 -7.12 -2.39
CA LEU A 70 -1.76 -5.89 -1.96
C LEU A 70 -2.19 -5.96 -0.49
N LYS A 71 -1.74 -6.98 0.25
CA LYS A 71 -1.93 -7.07 1.70
C LYS A 71 -0.91 -6.20 2.41
N CYS A 72 -1.37 -5.45 3.39
CA CYS A 72 -0.53 -4.63 4.24
C CYS A 72 0.30 -5.53 5.17
N PRO A 73 1.63 -5.33 5.27
CA PRO A 73 2.48 -6.14 6.16
C PRO A 73 2.23 -5.88 7.65
N VAL A 74 1.45 -4.84 8.00
CA VAL A 74 1.19 -4.47 9.39
C VAL A 74 -0.02 -5.21 9.97
N ASN A 75 -1.06 -5.41 9.17
CA ASN A 75 -2.33 -5.97 9.65
C ASN A 75 -2.91 -7.08 8.75
N GLU A 76 -2.18 -7.47 7.70
CA GLU A 76 -2.53 -8.51 6.73
C GLU A 76 -3.84 -8.28 5.94
N ARG A 77 -4.44 -7.09 6.08
CA ARG A 77 -5.63 -6.67 5.34
C ARG A 77 -5.24 -6.02 4.02
N LYS A 78 -6.18 -5.94 3.08
CA LYS A 78 -5.96 -5.20 1.83
C LYS A 78 -5.63 -3.74 2.15
N ILE A 79 -4.58 -3.22 1.52
CA ILE A 79 -4.18 -1.82 1.63
C ILE A 79 -5.33 -0.95 1.12
N LYS A 80 -5.70 0.08 1.89
CA LYS A 80 -6.69 1.08 1.50
C LYS A 80 -6.03 2.40 1.13
N VAL A 81 -5.01 2.79 1.89
CA VAL A 81 -4.25 4.01 1.64
C VAL A 81 -2.78 3.62 1.50
N PRO A 82 -2.26 3.45 0.27
CA PRO A 82 -0.91 2.97 0.03
C PRO A 82 0.10 4.05 0.39
N CYS A 83 1.02 3.70 1.27
CA CYS A 83 1.95 4.64 1.88
C CYS A 83 3.37 4.07 1.91
N ARG A 84 4.34 4.99 1.87
CA ARG A 84 5.78 4.76 2.00
C ARG A 84 6.44 5.88 2.79
N GLY A 85 7.66 5.65 3.25
CA GLY A 85 8.57 6.68 3.75
C GLY A 85 9.50 7.20 2.64
N LEU A 86 9.94 8.46 2.77
CA LEU A 86 10.86 9.12 1.82
C LEU A 86 12.13 8.31 1.53
N ASP A 87 12.72 7.68 2.54
CA ASP A 87 13.98 6.92 2.40
C ASP A 87 13.78 5.47 1.94
N CYS A 88 12.54 5.03 1.72
CA CYS A 88 12.27 3.68 1.24
C CYS A 88 12.82 3.47 -0.17
N THR A 89 13.35 2.28 -0.47
CA THR A 89 13.79 1.89 -1.82
C THR A 89 13.04 0.67 -2.36
N HIS A 90 12.26 0.00 -1.52
CA HIS A 90 11.44 -1.15 -1.88
C HIS A 90 10.23 -0.73 -2.72
N PHE A 91 9.68 -1.67 -3.50
CA PHE A 91 8.50 -1.45 -4.34
C PHE A 91 7.15 -1.78 -3.67
N LEU A 92 7.10 -2.45 -2.52
CA LEU A 92 5.81 -2.76 -1.86
C LEU A 92 5.31 -1.60 -0.99
N CYS A 93 4.00 -1.41 -0.85
CA CYS A 93 3.42 -0.40 0.05
C CYS A 93 2.99 -1.01 1.39
N PHE A 94 2.75 -0.15 2.38
CA PHE A 94 1.96 -0.47 3.57
C PHE A 94 0.73 0.45 3.67
N ASP A 95 -0.24 0.08 4.49
CA ASP A 95 -1.44 0.89 4.73
C ASP A 95 -1.16 2.00 5.74
N ALA A 96 -1.46 3.24 5.39
CA ALA A 96 -1.18 4.42 6.22
C ALA A 96 -1.86 4.35 7.59
N GLU A 97 -3.14 3.95 7.64
CA GLU A 97 -3.89 3.89 8.89
C GLU A 97 -3.30 2.83 9.83
N ALA A 98 -3.07 1.63 9.30
CA ALA A 98 -2.45 0.54 10.05
C ALA A 98 -1.06 0.92 10.59
N TYR A 99 -0.26 1.59 9.76
CA TYR A 99 1.09 2.04 10.12
C TYR A 99 1.08 3.07 11.25
N LEU A 100 0.26 4.12 11.15
CA LEU A 100 0.17 5.17 12.16
C LEU A 100 -0.30 4.62 13.51
N LEU A 101 -1.31 3.74 13.48
CA LEU A 101 -1.82 3.07 14.67
C LEU A 101 -0.72 2.28 15.38
N LYS A 102 0.00 1.43 14.65
CA LYS A 102 1.09 0.63 15.20
C LYS A 102 2.21 1.51 15.72
N SER A 103 2.62 2.52 14.94
CA SER A 103 3.77 3.38 15.27
C SER A 103 3.52 4.19 16.54
N MET A 104 2.32 4.75 16.71
CA MET A 104 1.97 5.47 17.93
C MET A 104 1.80 4.54 19.14
N CYS A 105 1.20 3.37 18.94
CA CYS A 105 1.03 2.37 20.01
C CYS A 105 2.38 1.84 20.53
N GLU A 106 3.33 1.61 19.64
CA GLU A 106 4.65 1.05 19.97
C GLU A 106 5.72 2.12 20.21
N ASN A 107 5.37 3.41 20.03
CA ASN A 107 6.32 4.52 19.95
C ASN A 107 7.52 4.22 19.03
N ARG A 108 7.25 3.62 17.86
CA ARG A 108 8.27 3.13 16.93
C ARG A 108 7.95 3.54 15.50
N TRP A 109 8.78 4.41 14.94
CA TRP A 109 8.62 5.03 13.63
C TRP A 109 9.58 4.43 12.61
N THR A 110 9.32 3.17 12.26
CA THR A 110 10.20 2.35 11.43
C THR A 110 9.39 1.67 10.33
N CYS A 111 9.83 1.76 9.07
CA CYS A 111 9.17 1.12 7.95
C CYS A 111 9.03 -0.40 8.19
N PRO A 112 7.83 -0.98 8.03
CA PRO A 112 7.61 -2.42 8.26
C PRO A 112 8.24 -3.32 7.18
N LEU A 113 8.73 -2.75 6.07
CA LEU A 113 9.28 -3.50 4.94
C LEU A 113 10.80 -3.46 4.87
N CYS A 114 11.42 -2.31 5.14
CA CYS A 114 12.89 -2.14 5.03
C CYS A 114 13.56 -1.68 6.33
N HIS A 115 12.81 -1.51 7.41
CA HIS A 115 13.32 -1.12 8.72
C HIS A 115 14.07 0.22 8.80
N LYS A 116 13.99 1.06 7.77
CA LYS A 116 14.47 2.45 7.82
C LYS A 116 13.57 3.30 8.71
N ARG A 117 14.12 4.38 9.27
CA ARG A 117 13.34 5.39 10.00
C ARG A 117 12.30 6.00 9.06
N THR A 118 11.08 6.16 9.55
CA THR A 118 9.96 6.69 8.75
C THR A 118 9.03 7.43 9.69
N VAL A 119 9.35 8.68 10.00
CA VAL A 119 8.48 9.49 10.86
C VAL A 119 7.28 10.00 10.07
N PHE A 120 6.29 10.57 10.77
CA PHE A 120 5.05 11.04 10.17
C PHE A 120 5.29 12.02 9.01
N GLU A 121 6.29 12.88 9.13
CA GLU A 121 6.69 13.89 8.15
C GLU A 121 7.25 13.26 6.86
N ASP A 122 7.84 12.07 6.97
CA ASP A 122 8.44 11.35 5.83
C ASP A 122 7.41 10.50 5.08
N LEU A 123 6.18 10.40 5.58
CA LEU A 123 5.13 9.62 4.92
C LEU A 123 4.59 10.34 3.68
N PHE A 124 4.40 9.58 2.60
CA PHE A 124 3.73 10.02 1.38
C PHE A 124 2.81 8.94 0.81
N ILE A 125 1.85 9.34 -0.03
CA ILE A 125 0.96 8.42 -0.74
C ILE A 125 1.61 7.96 -2.04
N ASP A 126 1.59 6.65 -2.28
CA ASP A 126 2.05 6.05 -3.53
C ASP A 126 0.94 6.12 -4.59
N GLY A 127 1.14 6.97 -5.59
CA GLY A 127 0.16 7.18 -6.67
C GLY A 127 0.00 5.98 -7.60
N TYR A 128 0.99 5.10 -7.74
CA TYR A 128 0.88 3.90 -8.58
C TYR A 128 -0.01 2.85 -7.91
N PHE A 129 0.28 2.50 -6.65
CA PHE A 129 -0.56 1.59 -5.88
C PHE A 129 -1.95 2.18 -5.66
N GLN A 130 -2.07 3.51 -5.52
CA GLN A 130 -3.38 4.15 -5.41
C GLN A 130 -4.21 3.90 -6.66
N HIS A 131 -3.65 4.17 -7.85
CA HIS A 131 -4.32 3.90 -9.12
C HIS A 131 -4.72 2.42 -9.27
N VAL A 132 -3.81 1.50 -8.93
CA VAL A 132 -4.12 0.06 -8.98
C VAL A 132 -5.28 -0.29 -8.05
N LEU A 133 -5.25 0.17 -6.80
CA LEU A 133 -6.27 -0.16 -5.81
C LEU A 133 -7.65 0.41 -6.17
N GLU A 134 -7.71 1.56 -6.83
CA GLU A 134 -8.95 2.18 -7.31
C GLU A 134 -9.63 1.35 -8.43
N MET A 135 -8.86 0.55 -9.17
CA MET A 135 -9.38 -0.28 -10.28
C MET A 135 -9.75 -1.71 -9.86
N LEU A 136 -9.36 -2.14 -8.68
CA LEU A 136 -9.50 -3.52 -8.23
C LEU A 136 -10.76 -3.74 -7.37
N LYS A 137 -11.32 -4.95 -7.44
CA LYS A 137 -12.43 -5.35 -6.58
C LYS A 137 -11.94 -5.60 -5.16
N GLN A 138 -12.88 -5.66 -4.21
CA GLN A 138 -12.57 -5.85 -2.80
C GLN A 138 -11.71 -7.09 -2.50
N PHE A 139 -11.92 -8.18 -3.24
CA PHE A 139 -11.26 -9.47 -3.01
C PHE A 139 -10.01 -9.72 -3.86
N ASP A 140 -9.59 -8.74 -4.67
CA ASP A 140 -8.34 -8.84 -5.44
C ASP A 140 -7.16 -8.47 -4.52
N PHE A 141 -6.39 -9.44 -4.05
CA PHE A 141 -5.27 -9.22 -3.13
C PHE A 141 -3.90 -9.28 -3.79
N GLU A 142 -3.83 -9.55 -5.09
CA GLU A 142 -2.57 -9.73 -5.81
C GLU A 142 -2.69 -9.24 -7.25
N ILE A 143 -1.59 -8.71 -7.77
CA ILE A 143 -1.45 -8.30 -9.17
C ILE A 143 -0.14 -8.85 -9.73
N LYS A 144 -0.09 -8.95 -11.06
CA LYS A 144 1.14 -9.16 -11.82
C LYS A 144 1.60 -7.82 -12.37
N VAL A 145 2.81 -7.39 -12.02
CA VAL A 145 3.41 -6.13 -12.50
C VAL A 145 4.47 -6.45 -13.54
N HIS A 146 4.36 -5.82 -14.70
CA HIS A 146 5.24 -6.01 -15.86
C HIS A 146 6.36 -4.98 -15.87
N ARG A 147 7.43 -5.26 -16.64
CA ARG A 147 8.63 -4.40 -16.72
C ARG A 147 8.34 -2.97 -17.18
N ASP A 148 7.37 -2.80 -18.06
CA ASP A 148 6.90 -1.52 -18.58
C ASP A 148 6.06 -0.73 -17.56
N GLY A 149 5.81 -1.29 -16.38
CA GLY A 149 4.96 -0.70 -15.34
C GLY A 149 3.47 -0.97 -15.53
N ALA A 150 3.06 -1.65 -16.60
CA ALA A 150 1.69 -2.14 -16.70
C ALA A 150 1.43 -3.23 -15.64
N TRP A 151 0.18 -3.41 -15.26
CA TRP A 151 -0.22 -4.49 -14.35
C TRP A 151 -1.43 -5.23 -14.90
N SER A 152 -1.61 -6.47 -14.44
CA SER A 152 -2.76 -7.30 -14.77
C SER A 152 -3.17 -8.12 -13.55
N LEU A 153 -4.40 -8.65 -13.55
CA LEU A 153 -4.77 -9.70 -12.59
C LEU A 153 -3.97 -10.99 -12.90
N PRO A 154 -3.65 -11.81 -11.89
CA PRO A 154 -2.85 -13.03 -12.08
C PRO A 154 -3.39 -13.95 -13.19
N ASN A 155 -4.72 -14.07 -13.27
CA ASN A 155 -5.44 -14.93 -14.21
C ASN A 155 -5.99 -14.19 -15.45
N ARG A 156 -5.57 -12.94 -15.70
CA ARG A 156 -6.03 -12.13 -16.84
C ARG A 156 -4.87 -11.37 -17.49
N GLU A 157 -3.88 -12.10 -17.98
CA GLU A 157 -2.64 -11.51 -18.52
C GLU A 157 -2.85 -10.63 -19.76
N TYR A 158 -3.90 -10.89 -20.54
CA TYR A 158 -4.23 -10.11 -21.74
C TYR A 158 -4.85 -8.73 -21.41
N ASP A 159 -5.34 -8.55 -20.18
CA ASP A 159 -5.90 -7.28 -19.70
C ASP A 159 -4.80 -6.45 -19.02
N LYS A 160 -3.74 -6.12 -19.77
CA LYS A 160 -2.69 -5.21 -19.27
C LYS A 160 -3.23 -3.80 -19.12
N ILE A 161 -3.10 -3.25 -17.92
CA ILE A 161 -3.55 -1.91 -17.55
C ILE A 161 -2.33 -1.06 -17.24
N SER A 162 -2.24 0.10 -17.89
CA SER A 162 -1.22 1.11 -17.61
C SER A 162 -1.86 2.32 -16.95
N TYR A 163 -1.15 2.95 -16.01
CA TYR A 163 -1.58 4.21 -15.41
C TYR A 163 -1.69 5.37 -16.42
N LEU A 164 -1.03 5.25 -17.59
CA LEU A 164 -1.10 6.22 -18.69
C LEU A 164 -2.37 6.05 -19.55
N CYS A 165 -3.11 4.94 -19.40
CA CYS A 165 -4.34 4.71 -20.15
C CYS A 165 -5.45 5.60 -19.61
N ASN A 166 -5.70 6.71 -20.30
CA ASN A 166 -6.79 7.66 -19.99
C ASN A 166 -8.15 7.26 -20.58
N SER A 167 -8.42 5.97 -20.85
CA SER A 167 -9.57 5.55 -21.68
C SER A 167 -10.46 4.49 -21.01
N ASN A 168 -11.62 4.93 -20.51
CA ASN A 168 -12.87 4.18 -20.30
C ASN A 168 -12.81 2.93 -19.40
N ILE A 169 -13.02 3.17 -18.09
CA ILE A 169 -13.30 2.20 -17.00
C ILE A 169 -14.54 1.31 -17.26
N SER A 170 -15.26 1.48 -18.38
CA SER A 170 -16.50 0.77 -18.70
C SER A 170 -16.35 -0.65 -19.26
N LYS A 171 -15.14 -1.22 -19.41
CA LYS A 171 -14.95 -2.57 -19.97
C LYS A 171 -14.67 -3.70 -18.98
N LEU A 172 -14.49 -3.42 -17.68
CA LEU A 172 -14.34 -4.50 -16.68
C LEU A 172 -15.69 -5.02 -16.13
N SER A 173 -16.82 -4.42 -16.52
CA SER A 173 -18.18 -4.85 -16.15
C SER A 173 -18.82 -5.85 -17.12
N HIS A 174 -18.16 -6.22 -18.23
CA HIS A 174 -18.74 -7.08 -19.26
C HIS A 174 -17.80 -8.19 -19.73
N ILE A 175 -17.48 -9.12 -18.84
CA ILE A 175 -17.18 -10.49 -19.26
C ILE A 175 -17.95 -11.40 -18.30
N ARG A 176 -19.00 -12.03 -18.85
CA ARG A 176 -19.90 -12.98 -18.18
C ARG A 176 -19.13 -14.19 -17.66
#